data_AF-I1BPQ7-F1
#
_entry.id   AF-I1BPQ7-F1
#
_cell.length_a   1.000
_cell.length_b   1.000
_cell.length_c   1.000
_cell.angle_alpha   90.00
_cell.angle_beta   90.00
_cell.angle_gamma   90.00
#
_symmetry.space_group_name_H-M   'P 1'
#
loop_
_entity.id
_entity.type
_entity.pdbx_description
1 polymer ?
#
loop_
_entity_poly.entity_id
_entity_poly.type
_entity_poly.pdbx_seq_one_letter_code
_entity_poly.pdbx_strand_id
1 'polypeptide(L)'
;METQTNFSVWQTISSIGFDKLRDSGFTEEDIQYIRTQFHRLHGTTVDRTSKEAKNLEEQWLNRNGETLVDEIVEGTYKEMVWGFIFGLFLGIICLFWFRNYVFSKKKRTGIVAGMLINISFGIFHVYY
;
A
#
# COMPACT_ATOMS: atom_id res chain seq x y z
N MET A 1 23.02 22.55 38.47
CA MET A 1 22.50 21.18 38.31
C MET A 1 21.13 21.32 37.68
N GLU A 2 21.11 21.84 36.45
CA GLU A 2 20.94 21.05 35.21
C GLU A 2 19.46 20.67 35.01
N THR A 3 18.73 21.70 34.55
CA THR A 3 17.80 21.63 33.42
C THR A 3 17.42 20.21 32.96
N GLN A 4 16.36 19.67 33.55
CA GLN A 4 15.51 18.67 32.90
C GLN A 4 14.75 19.37 31.76
N THR A 5 15.49 19.64 30.69
CA THR A 5 15.01 20.22 29.44
C THR A 5 14.08 19.23 28.73
N ASN A 6 12.80 19.57 28.72
CA ASN A 6 12.04 19.75 27.47
C ASN A 6 12.17 18.65 26.41
N PHE A 7 11.97 17.37 26.75
CA PHE A 7 11.87 16.33 25.71
C PHE A 7 10.44 15.81 25.48
N SER A 8 9.54 15.92 26.46
CA SER A 8 8.13 15.49 26.30
C SER A 8 7.17 16.59 25.85
N VAL A 9 7.56 17.87 25.94
CA VAL A 9 6.70 19.02 25.59
C VAL A 9 6.47 19.12 24.07
N TRP A 10 7.38 18.61 23.24
CA TRP A 10 7.26 18.64 21.78
C TRP A 10 6.59 17.41 21.16
N GLN A 11 6.29 16.36 21.94
CA GLN A 11 5.62 15.16 21.42
C GLN A 11 4.08 15.24 21.52
N THR A 12 3.54 16.35 22.01
CA THR A 12 2.13 16.49 22.39
C THR A 12 1.46 17.76 21.87
N ILE A 13 1.93 18.35 20.76
CA ILE A 13 1.11 19.31 20.00
C ILE A 13 0.04 18.48 19.28
N SER A 14 -0.92 17.98 20.08
CA SER A 14 -2.14 17.26 19.76
C SER A 14 -2.20 16.78 18.30
N SER A 15 -1.76 15.54 18.08
CA SER A 15 -2.09 14.79 16.87
C SER A 15 -3.61 14.62 16.83
N ILE A 16 -4.33 15.62 16.33
CA ILE A 16 -5.79 15.62 16.19
C ILE A 16 -6.10 15.27 14.74
N GLY A 17 -7.10 14.43 14.51
CA GLY A 17 -7.50 13.99 13.17
C GLY A 17 -6.64 12.82 12.67
N PHE A 18 -6.29 12.82 11.39
CA PHE A 18 -5.55 11.70 10.78
C PHE A 18 -4.08 11.59 11.22
N ASP A 19 -3.49 12.67 11.73
CA ASP A 19 -2.10 12.66 12.16
C ASP A 19 -1.86 11.75 13.38
N LYS A 20 -2.92 11.38 14.13
CA LYS A 20 -2.82 10.39 15.22
C LYS A 20 -2.61 8.96 14.74
N LEU A 21 -3.04 8.67 13.50
CA LEU A 21 -2.88 7.34 12.92
C LEU A 21 -1.41 6.98 12.77
N ARG A 22 -0.56 7.97 12.50
CA ARG A 22 0.89 7.83 12.47
C ARG A 22 1.46 7.33 13.80
N ASP A 23 0.96 7.85 14.91
CA ASP A 23 1.41 7.44 16.24
C ASP A 23 0.91 6.03 16.61
N SER A 24 -0.21 5.59 16.03
CA SER A 24 -0.70 4.21 16.15
C SER A 24 -0.02 3.21 15.21
N GLY A 25 0.91 3.65 14.37
CA GLY A 25 1.68 2.77 13.47
C GLY A 25 1.09 2.59 12.07
N PHE A 26 0.11 3.42 11.66
CA PHE A 26 -0.30 3.47 10.26
C PHE A 26 0.83 4.03 9.40
N THR A 27 0.93 3.52 8.18
CA THR A 27 1.89 4.00 7.19
C THR A 27 1.43 5.35 6.61
N GLU A 28 2.37 6.14 6.05
CA GLU A 28 2.01 7.42 5.43
C GLU A 28 1.10 7.24 4.22
N GLU A 29 1.29 6.16 3.45
CA GLU A 29 0.43 5.75 2.32
C GLU A 29 -1.02 5.49 2.76
N ASP A 30 -1.24 4.75 3.84
CA ASP A 30 -2.57 4.52 4.40
C ASP A 30 -3.22 5.83 4.85
N ILE A 31 -2.47 6.71 5.50
CA ILE A 31 -2.96 8.01 5.98
C ILE A 31 -3.37 8.91 4.79
N GLN A 32 -2.60 8.92 3.70
CA GLN A 32 -2.95 9.65 2.49
C GLN A 32 -4.17 9.06 1.79
N TYR A 33 -4.32 7.73 1.80
CA TYR A 33 -5.51 7.05 1.31
C TYR A 33 -6.76 7.51 2.07
N ILE A 34 -6.71 7.42 3.40
CA ILE A 34 -7.78 7.83 4.32
C ILE A 34 -8.13 9.31 4.12
N ARG A 35 -7.11 10.18 4.03
CA ARG A 35 -7.28 11.62 3.77
C ARG A 35 -7.96 11.86 2.43
N THR A 36 -7.62 11.11 1.39
CA THR A 36 -8.26 11.22 0.06
C THR A 36 -9.73 10.82 0.12
N GLN A 37 -10.06 9.74 0.83
CA GLN A 37 -11.45 9.31 1.02
C GLN A 37 -12.26 10.36 1.79
N PHE A 38 -11.70 10.94 2.84
CA PHE A 38 -12.34 12.02 3.59
C PHE A 38 -12.65 13.23 2.70
N HIS A 39 -11.67 13.69 1.91
CA HIS A 39 -11.83 14.83 0.99
C HIS A 39 -12.86 14.54 -0.11
N ARG A 40 -12.92 13.30 -0.61
CA ARG A 40 -13.93 12.89 -1.60
C ARG A 40 -15.35 12.99 -1.05
N LEU A 41 -15.54 12.70 0.24
CA LEU A 41 -16.86 12.71 0.89
C LEU A 41 -17.27 14.09 1.41
N HIS A 42 -16.33 14.90 1.89
CA HIS A 42 -16.62 16.19 2.55
C HIS A 42 -16.32 17.43 1.70
N GLY A 43 -15.61 17.28 0.58
CA GLY A 43 -15.22 18.38 -0.29
C GLY A 43 -14.07 19.25 0.27
N THR A 44 -13.40 19.99 -0.62
CA THR A 44 -12.18 20.78 -0.35
C THR A 44 -12.42 22.08 0.44
N THR A 45 -13.56 22.26 1.11
CA THR A 45 -14.01 23.56 1.63
C THR A 45 -13.76 23.78 3.12
N VAL A 46 -13.27 22.77 3.85
CA VAL A 46 -12.91 22.97 5.26
C VAL A 46 -11.49 23.53 5.31
N ASP A 47 -11.36 24.81 5.67
CA ASP A 47 -10.08 25.46 5.92
C ASP A 47 -9.23 24.59 6.87
N ARG A 48 -8.13 24.03 6.32
CA ARG A 48 -7.23 23.05 6.98
C ARG A 48 -6.62 23.57 8.28
N THR A 49 -6.74 24.86 8.53
CA THR A 49 -6.19 25.56 9.70
C THR A 49 -7.18 25.61 10.86
N SER A 50 -8.48 25.39 10.62
CA SER A 50 -9.50 25.48 11.65
C SER A 50 -9.49 24.22 12.53
N LYS A 51 -9.47 24.40 13.86
CA LYS A 51 -9.65 23.31 14.84
C LYS A 51 -10.91 22.48 14.56
N GLU A 52 -11.91 23.10 13.94
CA GLU A 52 -13.15 22.45 13.52
C GLU A 52 -12.92 21.38 12.45
N ALA A 53 -11.98 21.61 11.50
CA ALA A 53 -11.63 20.62 10.48
C ALA A 53 -11.09 19.34 11.11
N LYS A 54 -10.21 19.48 12.08
CA LYS A 54 -9.59 18.35 12.78
C LYS A 54 -10.59 17.57 13.63
N ASN A 55 -11.57 18.26 14.23
CA ASN A 55 -12.67 17.61 14.95
C ASN A 55 -13.61 16.81 14.02
N LEU A 56 -13.81 17.27 12.77
CA LEU A 56 -14.60 16.55 11.77
C LEU A 56 -13.87 15.29 11.28
N GLU A 57 -12.56 15.37 11.03
CA GLU A 57 -11.72 14.21 10.72
C GLU A 57 -11.81 13.14 11.82
N GLU A 58 -11.75 13.57 13.09
CA GLU A 58 -11.86 12.66 14.24
C GLU A 58 -13.23 11.98 14.33
N GLN A 59 -14.32 12.73 14.13
CA GLN A 59 -15.66 12.14 14.12
C GLN A 59 -15.87 11.18 12.95
N TRP A 60 -15.32 11.49 11.78
CA TRP A 60 -15.41 10.61 10.62
C TRP A 60 -14.60 9.34 10.84
N LEU A 61 -13.39 9.45 11.41
CA LEU A 61 -12.56 8.30 11.78
C LEU A 61 -13.26 7.42 12.84
N ASN A 62 -13.93 8.02 13.82
CA ASN A 62 -14.68 7.25 14.82
C ASN A 62 -15.87 6.49 14.21
N ARG A 63 -16.46 6.99 13.11
CA ARG A 63 -17.60 6.34 12.44
C ARG A 63 -17.19 5.32 11.39
N ASN A 64 -16.13 5.59 10.63
CA ASN A 64 -15.73 4.78 9.48
C ASN A 64 -14.42 4.00 9.72
N GLY A 65 -13.75 4.23 10.85
CA GLY A 65 -12.43 3.68 11.14
C GLY A 65 -12.36 2.17 11.01
N GLU A 66 -13.35 1.43 11.53
CA GLU A 66 -13.38 -0.03 11.42
C GLU A 66 -13.47 -0.50 9.96
N THR A 67 -14.37 0.09 9.16
CA THR A 67 -14.52 -0.25 7.74
C THR A 67 -13.27 0.10 6.93
N LEU A 68 -12.63 1.24 7.23
CA LEU A 68 -11.41 1.67 6.54
C LEU A 68 -10.24 0.73 6.83
N VAL A 69 -10.11 0.29 8.08
CA VAL A 69 -9.08 -0.69 8.47
C VAL A 69 -9.31 -2.02 7.77
N ASP A 70 -10.55 -2.49 7.72
CA ASP A 70 -10.89 -3.73 7.01
C ASP A 70 -10.57 -3.63 5.52
N GLU A 71 -10.93 -2.51 4.87
CA GLU A 71 -10.64 -2.25 3.45
C GLU A 71 -9.14 -2.20 3.14
N ILE A 72 -8.36 -1.51 3.98
CA ILE A 72 -6.90 -1.44 3.83
C ILE A 72 -6.29 -2.83 3.99
N VAL A 73 -6.66 -3.55 5.05
CA VAL A 73 -6.15 -4.90 5.33
C VAL A 73 -6.51 -5.88 4.21
N GLU A 74 -7.74 -5.83 3.70
CA GLU A 74 -8.19 -6.66 2.57
C GLU A 74 -7.39 -6.35 1.29
N GLY A 75 -7.21 -5.06 0.98
CA GLY A 75 -6.42 -4.60 -0.16
C GLY A 75 -4.97 -5.08 -0.09
N THR A 76 -4.30 -4.83 1.03
CA THR A 76 -2.92 -5.26 1.28
C THR A 76 -2.78 -6.78 1.21
N TYR A 77 -3.70 -7.52 1.84
CA TYR A 77 -3.69 -8.98 1.79
C TYR A 77 -3.81 -9.49 0.36
N LYS A 78 -4.75 -8.94 -0.42
CA LYS A 78 -4.95 -9.31 -1.82
C LYS A 78 -3.70 -9.07 -2.67
N GLU A 79 -3.00 -7.96 -2.47
CA GLU A 79 -1.75 -7.64 -3.17
C GLU A 79 -0.60 -8.57 -2.77
N MET A 80 -0.44 -8.83 -1.47
CA MET A 80 0.55 -9.78 -0.96
C MET A 80 0.30 -11.19 -1.47
N VAL A 81 -0.96 -11.64 -1.48
CA VAL A 81 -1.34 -12.95 -2.03
C VAL A 81 -1.03 -13.02 -3.51
N TRP A 82 -1.31 -11.99 -4.30
CA TRP A 82 -0.93 -11.96 -5.71
C TRP A 82 0.58 -12.00 -5.92
N GLY A 83 1.35 -11.24 -5.12
CA GLY A 83 2.81 -11.29 -5.14
C GLY A 83 3.36 -12.68 -4.80
N PHE A 84 2.76 -13.35 -3.81
CA PHE A 84 3.12 -14.70 -3.42
C PHE A 84 2.74 -15.74 -4.49
N ILE A 85 1.55 -15.63 -5.07
CA ILE A 85 1.10 -16.48 -6.19
C ILE A 85 2.08 -16.33 -7.35
N PHE A 86 2.37 -15.10 -7.81
CA PHE A 86 3.36 -14.89 -8.88
C PHE A 86 4.74 -15.42 -8.49
N GLY A 87 5.20 -15.18 -7.26
CA GLY A 87 6.47 -15.67 -6.74
C GLY A 87 6.57 -17.20 -6.72
N LEU A 88 5.51 -17.90 -6.31
CA LEU A 88 5.44 -19.36 -6.33
C LEU A 88 5.39 -19.91 -7.75
N PHE A 89 4.56 -19.34 -8.63
CA PHE A 89 4.48 -19.78 -10.02
C PHE A 89 5.82 -19.56 -10.74
N LEU A 90 6.41 -18.37 -10.68
CA LEU A 90 7.74 -18.12 -11.24
C LEU A 90 8.84 -18.93 -10.56
N GLY A 91 8.75 -19.17 -9.25
CA GLY A 91 9.70 -19.99 -8.49
C GLY A 91 9.67 -21.46 -8.90
N ILE A 92 8.48 -22.05 -9.06
CA ILE A 92 8.30 -23.43 -9.54
C ILE A 92 8.75 -23.55 -11.00
N ILE A 93 8.45 -22.55 -11.83
CA ILE A 93 8.93 -22.49 -13.22
C ILE A 93 10.46 -22.39 -13.26
N CYS A 94 11.07 -21.58 -12.39
CA CYS A 94 12.52 -21.45 -12.24
C CYS A 94 13.15 -22.77 -11.79
N LEU A 95 12.55 -23.47 -10.82
CA LEU A 95 13.03 -24.78 -10.36
C LEU A 95 12.90 -25.86 -11.43
N PHE A 96 11.78 -25.90 -12.17
CA PHE A 96 11.60 -26.83 -13.27
C PHE A 96 12.57 -26.55 -14.42
N TRP A 97 12.86 -25.27 -14.66
CA TRP A 97 13.86 -24.84 -15.64
C TRP A 97 15.26 -25.22 -15.19
N PHE A 98 15.67 -24.92 -13.95
CA PHE A 98 16.98 -25.26 -13.39
C PHE A 98 17.21 -26.78 -13.34
N ARG A 99 16.21 -27.55 -12.89
CA ARG A 99 16.24 -29.02 -12.86
C ARG A 99 16.42 -29.63 -14.25
N ASN A 100 15.80 -29.05 -15.28
CA ASN A 100 15.94 -29.50 -16.67
C ASN A 100 17.10 -28.81 -17.44
N TYR A 101 17.71 -27.75 -16.89
CA TYR A 101 18.82 -27.01 -17.49
C TYR A 101 20.16 -27.72 -17.33
N VAL A 102 20.33 -28.47 -16.24
CA VAL A 102 21.52 -29.29 -16.03
C VAL A 102 21.60 -30.46 -17.05
N PHE A 103 20.50 -30.82 -17.72
CA PHE A 103 20.47 -31.91 -18.70
C PHE A 103 19.74 -31.57 -20.03
N SER A 104 20.50 -31.00 -20.98
CA SER A 104 20.39 -31.09 -22.45
C SER A 104 19.94 -29.83 -23.24
N LYS A 105 20.74 -29.49 -24.27
CA LYS A 105 21.20 -28.11 -24.53
C LYS A 105 20.57 -27.27 -25.66
N LYS A 106 19.72 -27.72 -26.60
CA LYS A 106 19.66 -26.99 -27.90
C LYS A 106 18.34 -26.58 -28.58
N LYS A 107 17.12 -26.78 -28.05
CA LYS A 107 15.89 -26.38 -28.82
C LYS A 107 14.74 -25.70 -28.05
N ARG A 108 14.85 -25.44 -26.74
CA ARG A 108 13.69 -25.04 -25.91
C ARG A 108 13.53 -23.52 -25.69
N THR A 109 14.53 -22.70 -26.02
CA THR A 109 14.53 -21.25 -25.74
C THR A 109 13.58 -20.45 -26.64
N GLY A 110 13.34 -20.90 -27.88
CA GLY A 110 12.54 -20.15 -28.85
C GLY A 110 11.04 -20.07 -28.53
N ILE A 111 10.47 -21.14 -27.97
CA ILE A 111 9.03 -21.19 -27.65
C ILE A 111 8.71 -20.32 -26.41
N VAL A 112 9.63 -20.31 -25.44
CA VAL A 112 9.50 -19.50 -24.21
C VAL A 112 9.71 -18.01 -24.51
N ALA A 113 10.66 -17.65 -25.39
CA ALA A 113 10.81 -16.29 -25.88
C ALA A 113 9.55 -15.83 -26.67
N GLY A 114 8.95 -16.72 -27.46
CA GLY A 114 7.71 -16.44 -28.19
C GLY A 114 6.50 -16.19 -27.29
N MET A 115 6.32 -16.97 -26.22
CA MET A 115 5.25 -16.74 -25.24
C MET A 115 5.45 -15.46 -24.43
N LEU A 116 6.69 -15.12 -24.07
CA LEU A 116 6.99 -13.87 -23.35
C LEU A 116 6.73 -12.63 -24.20
N ILE A 117 7.07 -12.67 -25.49
CA ILE A 117 6.76 -11.58 -26.42
C ILE A 117 5.24 -11.42 -26.59
N ASN A 118 4.49 -12.53 -26.65
CA ASN A 118 3.03 -12.49 -26.77
C ASN A 118 2.35 -11.86 -25.53
N ILE A 119 2.83 -12.22 -24.33
CA ILE A 119 2.34 -11.67 -23.05
C ILE A 119 2.71 -10.19 -22.90
N SER A 120 3.95 -9.80 -23.22
CA SER A 120 4.37 -8.40 -23.15
C SER A 120 3.59 -7.49 -24.09
N PHE A 121 3.27 -7.96 -25.30
CA PHE A 121 2.46 -7.19 -26.26
C PHE A 121 0.99 -7.08 -25.84
N GLY A 122 0.44 -8.14 -25.21
CA GLY A 122 -0.93 -8.13 -24.68
C GLY A 122 -1.12 -7.15 -23.53
N ILE A 123 -0.13 -7.04 -22.64
CA ILE A 123 -0.14 -6.05 -21.55
C ILE A 123 -0.05 -4.62 -22.11
N PHE A 124 0.77 -4.41 -23.14
CA PHE A 124 0.92 -3.10 -23.77
C PHE A 124 -0.37 -2.64 -24.49
N HIS A 125 -1.10 -3.55 -25.12
CA HIS A 125 -2.39 -3.26 -25.79
C HIS A 125 -3.58 -3.10 -24.82
N VAL A 126 -3.49 -3.64 -23.60
CA VAL A 126 -4.50 -3.39 -22.56
C VAL A 126 -4.28 -2.04 -21.88
N TYR A 127 -3.04 -1.55 -21.85
CA TYR A 127 -2.67 -0.31 -21.16
C TYR A 127 -2.65 0.96 -22.05
N TYR A 128 -2.69 0.82 -23.38
CA TYR A 128 -2.70 1.92 -24.34
C TYR A 128 -3.85 1.77 -25.32
#